data_AF-A0A816FRG0-F1
#
_entry.id   AF-A0A816FRG0-F1
#
_cell.length_a   1.000
_cell.length_b   1.000
_cell.length_c   1.000
_cell.angle_alpha   90.00
_cell.angle_beta   90.00
_cell.angle_gamma   90.00
#
_symmetry.space_group_name_H-M   'P 1'
#
loop_
_entity.id
_entity.type
_entity.pdbx_description
1 polymer ?
#
loop_
_entity_poly.entity_id
_entity_poly.type
_entity_poly.pdbx_seq_one_letter_code
_entity_poly.pdbx_strand_id
1 'polypeptide(L)'
;TIRKDDEDSDDEKILEEQQSITTSTHDIDIKHRYFIGKDYSNAYEKDFKELHDYRTDYITRTLVPRMPWHDEALVVFGQTARDVARHFIQRWNIHKVS
;
A
#
# COMPACT_ATOMS: atom_id res chain seq x y z
N THR A 1 19.44 -43.44 -2.83
CA THR A 1 20.15 -42.23 -2.38
C THR A 1 19.79 -41.07 -3.28
N ILE A 2 18.74 -40.31 -2.95
CA ILE A 2 18.56 -38.94 -3.43
C ILE A 2 17.96 -38.19 -2.24
N ARG A 3 18.75 -37.28 -1.68
CA ARG A 3 18.39 -36.40 -0.57
C ARG A 3 17.31 -35.44 -1.06
N LYS A 4 16.14 -35.52 -0.45
CA LYS A 4 15.30 -34.32 -0.24
C LYS A 4 15.73 -33.76 1.12
N ASP A 5 15.38 -32.51 1.38
CA ASP A 5 15.64 -31.75 2.60
C ASP A 5 16.85 -30.81 2.42
N ASP A 6 16.55 -29.50 2.44
CA ASP A 6 17.30 -28.41 3.09
C ASP A 6 17.36 -27.06 2.32
N GLU A 7 16.72 -26.88 1.16
CA GLU A 7 16.79 -25.57 0.45
C GLU A 7 15.74 -24.52 0.84
N ASP A 8 14.62 -24.90 1.49
CA ASP A 8 13.58 -23.93 1.92
C ASP A 8 13.89 -23.26 3.28
N SER A 9 14.90 -23.75 4.02
CA SER A 9 15.17 -23.33 5.41
C SER A 9 16.01 -22.06 5.52
N ASP A 10 16.83 -21.75 4.52
CA ASP A 10 17.79 -20.65 4.61
C ASP A 10 17.15 -19.32 4.17
N ASP A 11 16.21 -19.35 3.23
CA ASP A 11 15.52 -18.15 2.74
C ASP A 11 14.61 -17.52 3.81
N GLU A 12 13.84 -18.32 4.56
CA GLU A 12 13.02 -17.81 5.68
C GLU A 12 13.89 -17.20 6.79
N LYS A 13 15.05 -17.80 7.03
CA LYS A 13 15.99 -17.37 8.07
C LYS A 13 16.70 -16.07 7.69
N ILE A 14 17.03 -15.91 6.41
CA ILE A 14 17.54 -14.67 5.84
C ILE A 14 16.47 -13.57 5.94
N LEU A 15 15.20 -13.88 5.68
CA LEU A 15 14.09 -12.93 5.79
C LEU A 15 13.85 -12.46 7.24
N GLU A 16 13.93 -13.35 8.23
CA GLU A 16 13.82 -13.00 9.66
C GLU A 16 15.02 -12.17 10.15
N GLU A 17 16.23 -12.51 9.72
CA GLU A 17 17.45 -11.79 10.09
C GLU A 17 17.46 -10.38 9.46
N GLN A 18 16.98 -10.23 8.23
CA GLN A 18 16.75 -8.94 7.56
C GLN A 18 15.68 -8.11 8.27
N GLN A 19 14.60 -8.73 8.77
CA GLN A 19 13.58 -8.03 9.57
C GLN A 19 14.17 -7.48 10.88
N SER A 20 15.00 -8.25 11.58
CA SER A 20 15.62 -7.81 12.84
C SER A 20 16.57 -6.60 12.66
N ILE A 21 17.29 -6.53 11.54
CA ILE A 21 18.19 -5.42 11.21
C ILE A 21 17.39 -4.15 10.84
N THR A 22 16.21 -4.30 10.23
CA THR A 22 15.32 -3.15 9.94
C THR A 22 14.70 -2.54 11.20
N THR A 23 14.52 -3.30 12.28
CA THR A 23 14.00 -2.80 13.57
C THR A 23 15.02 -1.94 14.34
N SER A 24 16.33 -2.13 14.11
CA SER A 24 17.38 -1.36 14.82
C SER A 24 17.70 0.00 14.16
N THR A 25 17.34 0.20 12.89
CA THR A 25 17.51 1.47 12.16
C THR A 25 16.25 2.35 12.23
N HIS A 26 15.22 1.85 12.94
CA HIS A 26 13.82 2.22 12.86
C HIS A 26 13.46 3.60 13.43
N ASP A 27 14.31 4.20 14.27
CA ASP A 27 14.09 5.53 14.84
C ASP A 27 14.62 6.70 13.99
N ILE A 28 15.53 6.44 13.03
CA ILE A 28 16.26 7.50 12.34
C ILE A 28 15.50 8.02 11.11
N ASP A 29 14.58 7.23 10.55
CA ASP A 29 13.86 7.55 9.30
C ASP A 29 12.35 7.83 9.45
N ILE A 30 11.94 8.34 10.62
CA ILE A 30 10.61 8.94 10.85
C ILE A 30 10.32 10.13 9.88
N LYS A 31 11.28 10.50 9.01
CA LYS A 31 11.35 11.79 8.26
C LYS A 31 11.35 11.71 6.73
N HIS A 32 11.10 10.56 6.09
CA HIS A 32 10.70 10.51 4.66
C HIS A 32 9.17 10.75 4.41
N ARG A 33 8.53 11.40 5.38
CA ARG A 33 7.44 12.42 5.39
C ARG A 33 6.21 12.39 4.46
N TYR A 34 6.15 11.69 3.33
CA TYR A 34 5.01 11.82 2.40
C TYR A 34 4.07 10.60 2.35
N PHE A 35 4.60 9.38 2.55
CA PHE A 35 3.85 8.13 2.41
C PHE A 35 4.06 7.28 3.67
N ILE A 36 3.05 7.22 4.53
CA ILE A 36 3.11 6.58 5.85
C ILE A 36 2.43 5.21 5.78
N GLY A 37 3.07 4.16 6.33
CA GLY A 37 2.49 2.83 6.39
C GLY A 37 2.10 2.31 5.02
N LYS A 38 0.84 1.88 4.88
CA LYS A 38 0.30 1.34 3.63
C LYS A 38 0.30 2.36 2.48
N ASP A 39 0.42 3.67 2.72
CA ASP A 39 0.56 4.66 1.64
C ASP A 39 1.89 4.48 0.86
N TYR A 40 2.92 3.90 1.48
CA TYR A 40 4.11 3.48 0.75
C TYR A 40 3.84 2.14 0.08
N SER A 41 3.51 2.19 -1.20
CA SER A 41 3.01 1.04 -1.95
C SER A 41 3.69 0.86 -3.30
N ASN A 42 3.73 -0.40 -3.74
CA ASN A 42 4.12 -0.80 -5.08
C ASN A 42 3.20 -1.95 -5.51
N ALA A 43 2.16 -1.63 -6.30
CA ALA A 43 1.12 -2.59 -6.69
C ALA A 43 1.63 -3.71 -7.62
N TYR A 44 2.80 -3.54 -8.24
CA TYR A 44 3.43 -4.60 -9.02
C TYR A 44 4.08 -5.65 -8.11
N GLU A 45 4.71 -5.21 -7.02
CA GLU A 45 5.41 -6.08 -6.07
C GLU A 45 4.43 -6.78 -5.12
N LYS A 46 3.48 -6.04 -4.56
CA LYS A 46 2.55 -6.58 -3.56
C LYS A 46 1.27 -5.76 -3.47
N ASP A 47 0.13 -6.46 -3.48
CA ASP A 47 -1.17 -5.87 -3.22
C ASP A 47 -1.40 -5.60 -1.72
N PHE A 48 -2.36 -4.72 -1.40
CA PHE A 48 -2.67 -4.35 -0.03
C PHE A 48 -3.16 -5.54 0.78
N LYS A 49 -2.64 -5.67 2.01
CA LYS A 49 -3.07 -6.66 3.01
C LYS A 49 -3.20 -5.99 4.37
N GLU A 50 -4.07 -6.53 5.21
CA GLU A 50 -4.24 -6.11 6.62
C GLU A 50 -4.53 -4.61 6.77
N LEU A 51 -5.53 -4.13 6.02
CA LEU A 51 -5.90 -2.70 5.95
C LEU A 51 -6.32 -2.11 7.31
N HIS A 52 -6.69 -2.94 8.28
CA HIS A 52 -6.96 -2.49 9.65
C HIS A 52 -5.73 -1.88 10.32
N ASP A 53 -4.52 -2.28 9.91
CA ASP A 53 -3.25 -1.76 10.44
C ASP A 53 -2.60 -0.87 9.38
N TYR A 54 -3.24 0.28 9.16
CA TYR A 54 -2.90 1.19 8.07
C TYR A 54 -1.55 1.88 8.25
N ARG A 55 -1.00 1.93 9.47
CA ARG A 55 0.26 2.64 9.78
C ARG A 55 1.50 1.76 9.61
N THR A 56 1.33 0.45 9.54
CA THR A 56 2.43 -0.49 9.40
C THR A 56 2.75 -0.72 7.92
N ASP A 57 4.04 -0.62 7.59
CA ASP A 57 4.52 -0.93 6.25
C ASP A 57 4.31 -2.42 5.96
N TYR A 58 3.92 -2.73 4.73
CA TYR A 58 3.72 -4.12 4.26
C TYR A 58 4.78 -4.57 3.25
N ILE A 59 5.68 -3.65 2.90
CA ILE A 59 6.85 -3.83 2.04
C ILE A 59 8.07 -3.17 2.70
N THR A 60 9.24 -3.77 2.55
CA THR A 60 10.49 -3.26 3.13
C THR A 60 11.05 -2.12 2.28
N ARG A 61 10.99 -0.87 2.80
CA ARG A 61 11.34 0.36 2.06
C ARG A 61 12.78 0.43 1.55
N THR A 62 13.71 -0.28 2.20
CA THR A 62 15.14 -0.33 1.79
C THR A 62 15.39 -1.22 0.58
N LEU A 63 14.47 -2.14 0.29
CA LEU A 63 14.60 -3.12 -0.78
C LEU A 63 13.66 -2.82 -1.95
N VAL A 64 12.42 -2.44 -1.64
CA VAL A 64 11.38 -2.23 -2.65
C VAL A 64 11.05 -0.73 -2.73
N PRO A 65 11.39 -0.05 -3.82
CA PRO A 65 10.96 1.32 -4.03
C PRO A 65 9.45 1.38 -4.26
N ARG A 66 8.81 2.46 -3.79
CA ARG A 66 7.40 2.72 -4.12
C ARG A 66 7.21 2.87 -5.63
N MET A 67 6.02 2.51 -6.11
CA MET A 67 5.58 2.87 -7.46
C MET A 67 5.08 4.33 -7.45
N PRO A 68 5.56 5.22 -8.34
CA PRO A 68 5.02 6.56 -8.46
C PRO A 68 3.57 6.52 -8.98
N TRP A 69 2.76 7.47 -8.53
CA TRP A 69 1.40 7.66 -9.02
C TRP A 69 1.37 8.97 -9.82
N HIS A 70 0.97 8.90 -11.09
CA HIS A 70 0.82 10.06 -11.96
C HIS A 70 -0.63 10.11 -12.44
N ASP A 71 -1.32 11.20 -12.12
CA ASP A 71 -2.75 11.36 -12.41
C ASP A 71 -3.07 12.85 -12.63
N GLU A 72 -4.15 13.11 -13.34
CA GLU A 72 -4.66 14.45 -13.62
C GLU A 72 -6.05 14.61 -13.04
N ALA A 73 -6.26 15.70 -12.29
CA ALA A 73 -7.55 16.02 -11.70
C ALA A 73 -7.95 17.46 -12.04
N LEU A 74 -9.25 17.70 -12.13
CA LEU A 74 -9.83 19.02 -12.32
C LEU A 74 -10.89 19.32 -11.25
N VAL A 75 -11.10 20.60 -11.00
CA VAL A 75 -12.17 21.09 -10.13
C VAL A 75 -13.13 21.96 -10.95
N VAL A 76 -14.43 21.67 -10.81
CA VAL A 76 -15.50 22.45 -11.45
C VAL A 76 -16.35 23.15 -10.41
N PHE A 77 -16.90 24.31 -10.77
CA PHE A 77 -17.74 25.12 -9.89
C PHE A 77 -19.10 25.39 -10.53
N GLY A 78 -20.08 25.79 -9.71
CA GLY A 78 -21.39 26.25 -10.19
C GLY A 78 -22.26 25.15 -10.79
N GLN A 79 -22.79 25.38 -11.99
CA GLN A 79 -23.74 24.47 -12.65
C GLN A 79 -23.15 23.09 -12.90
N THR A 80 -21.93 23.01 -13.42
CA THR A 80 -21.25 21.75 -13.71
C THR A 80 -21.03 20.91 -12.44
N ALA A 81 -20.71 21.56 -11.31
CA ALA A 81 -20.60 20.87 -10.02
C ALA A 81 -21.94 20.25 -9.56
N ARG A 82 -23.07 20.93 -9.84
CA ARG A 82 -24.41 20.39 -9.56
C ARG A 82 -24.74 19.18 -10.42
N ASP A 83 -24.22 19.12 -11.65
CA ASP A 83 -24.42 17.97 -12.51
C ASP A 83 -23.67 16.74 -12.00
N VAL A 84 -22.42 16.91 -11.52
CA VAL A 84 -21.67 15.86 -10.81
C VAL A 84 -22.41 15.40 -9.55
N ALA A 85 -22.96 16.32 -8.77
CA ALA A 85 -23.76 15.99 -7.58
C ALA A 85 -25.04 15.21 -7.94
N ARG A 86 -25.72 15.57 -9.04
CA ARG A 86 -26.91 14.85 -9.52
C ARG A 86 -26.58 13.41 -9.92
N HIS A 87 -25.45 13.21 -10.62
CA HIS A 87 -24.96 11.87 -10.97
C HIS A 87 -24.75 11.00 -9.72
N PHE A 88 -24.13 11.56 -8.68
CA PHE A 88 -23.95 10.88 -7.40
C PHE A 88 -25.29 10.48 -6.75
N ILE A 89 -26.24 11.42 -6.64
CA ILE A 89 -27.56 11.17 -6.03
C ILE A 89 -28.32 10.06 -6.76
N GLN A 90 -28.31 10.07 -8.09
CA GLN A 90 -28.98 9.04 -8.88
C GLN A 90 -28.43 7.64 -8.58
N ARG A 91 -27.10 7.48 -8.59
CA ARG A 91 -26.45 6.19 -8.28
C ARG A 91 -26.74 5.74 -6.84
N TRP A 92 -26.67 6.67 -5.89
CA TRP A 92 -26.97 6.39 -4.49
C TRP A 92 -28.41 5.90 -4.30
N ASN A 93 -29.39 6.58 -4.93
CA ASN A 93 -30.79 6.20 -4.82
C ASN A 93 -31.09 4.84 -5.45
N ILE A 94 -30.44 4.50 -6.56
CA ILE A 94 -30.56 3.17 -7.19
C ILE A 94 -30.09 2.09 -6.22
N HIS A 95 -28.89 2.24 -5.64
CA HIS A 95 -28.33 1.25 -4.71
C HIS A 95 -29.06 1.17 -3.37
N LYS A 96 -29.80 2.21 -2.99
CA LYS A 96 -30.66 2.18 -1.78
C LYS A 96 -31.95 1.39 -1.96
N VAL A 97 -32.45 1.30 -3.18
CA VAL A 97 -33.77 0.71 -3.48
C VAL A 97 -33.63 -0.72 -4.02
N SER A 98 -32.44 -1.11 -4.50
CA SER A 98 -32.08 -2.50 -4.81
C SER A 98 -31.79 -3.32 -3.55
#